data_AF-A0A1Q7Y8J3-F1
#
_entry.id   AF-A0A1Q7Y8J3-F1
#
_cell.length_a   1.000
_cell.length_b   1.000
_cell.length_c   1.000
_cell.angle_alpha   90.00
_cell.angle_beta   90.00
_cell.angle_gamma   90.00
#
_symmetry.space_group_name_H-M   'P 1'
#
loop_
_entity.id
_entity.type
_entity.pdbx_description
1 polymer ?
#
loop_
_entity_poly.entity_id
_entity_poly.type
_entity_poly.pdbx_seq_one_letter_code
_entity_poly.pdbx_strand_id
1 'polypeptide(L)'
;MKLLNFNAWGHLAVALFLGTLLTLSAGFTLLTTQMLFIYGFVPISRLHYGWGVVGQLYGAVNGEYAGINMVAVVFSFILLACYMMANAIRKWVKAGIAHEGLEFFCHLMIVLDGIANWTSLTGVAWYWQALFTLSIYVVLAYFGKIVAGQLTLAVMEFI
;
A
#
# COMPACT_ATOMS: atom_id res chain seq x y z
N MET A 1 29.33 9.80 22.28
CA MET A 1 28.06 9.06 22.38
C MET A 1 27.18 9.41 21.19
N LYS A 2 27.16 8.59 20.13
CA LYS A 2 26.31 8.83 18.94
C LYS A 2 24.82 8.50 19.17
N LEU A 3 24.51 7.73 20.22
CA LEU A 3 23.14 7.42 20.68
C LEU A 3 22.39 8.63 21.28
N LEU A 4 23.05 9.76 21.50
CA LEU A 4 22.41 11.01 21.98
C LEU A 4 22.15 12.01 20.84
N ASN A 5 22.39 11.63 19.57
CA ASN A 5 22.14 12.51 18.44
C ASN A 5 20.63 12.70 18.23
N PHE A 6 20.08 13.79 18.75
CA PHE A 6 18.66 14.13 18.64
C PHE A 6 18.19 14.25 17.18
N ASN A 7 19.06 14.61 16.25
CA ASN A 7 18.71 14.65 14.83
C ASN A 7 18.48 13.25 14.27
N ALA A 8 19.34 12.28 14.60
CA ALA A 8 19.18 10.89 14.18
C ALA A 8 17.87 10.28 14.69
N TRP A 9 17.54 10.53 15.96
CA TRP A 9 16.26 10.09 16.56
C TRP A 9 15.05 10.81 15.96
N GLY A 10 15.18 12.09 15.59
CA GLY A 10 14.14 12.83 14.89
C GLY A 10 13.81 12.22 13.53
N HIS A 11 14.83 11.93 12.71
CA HIS A 11 14.66 11.25 11.42
C HIS A 11 14.05 9.85 11.59
N LEU A 12 14.49 9.08 12.59
CA LEU A 12 13.94 7.77 12.88
C LEU A 12 12.47 7.84 13.32
N ALA A 13 12.11 8.79 14.18
CA ALA A 13 10.72 8.96 14.64
C ALA A 13 9.78 9.30 13.47
N VAL A 14 10.21 10.20 12.58
CA VAL A 14 9.43 10.55 11.37
C VAL A 14 9.31 9.34 10.44
N ALA A 15 10.40 8.60 10.22
CA ALA A 15 10.37 7.38 9.42
C ALA A 15 9.40 6.34 9.97
N LEU A 16 9.41 6.10 11.29
CA LEU A 16 8.53 5.15 11.95
C LEU A 16 7.06 5.60 11.92
N PHE A 17 6.79 6.88 12.14
CA PHE A 17 5.44 7.43 12.06
C PHE A 17 4.85 7.30 10.66
N LEU A 18 5.56 7.82 9.64
CA LEU A 18 5.11 7.75 8.25
C LEU A 18 5.09 6.31 7.74
N GLY A 19 6.03 5.47 8.19
CA GLY A 19 6.07 4.05 7.89
C GLY A 19 4.87 3.30 8.44
N THR A 20 4.44 3.63 9.67
CA THR A 20 3.23 3.04 10.26
C THR A 20 1.98 3.43 9.47
N LEU A 21 1.84 4.71 9.09
CA LEU A 21 0.73 5.15 8.24
C LEU A 21 0.75 4.44 6.88
N LEU A 22 1.93 4.27 6.29
CA LEU A 22 2.10 3.53 5.04
C LEU A 22 1.67 2.06 5.19
N THR A 23 2.12 1.38 6.25
CA THR A 23 1.76 -0.02 6.53
C THR A 23 0.27 -0.18 6.80
N LEU A 24 -0.37 0.75 7.52
CA LEU A 24 -1.81 0.75 7.78
C LEU A 24 -2.62 0.91 6.50
N SER A 25 -2.26 1.89 5.66
CA SER A 25 -2.90 2.10 4.36
C SER A 25 -2.70 0.92 3.43
N ALA A 26 -1.49 0.34 3.41
CA ALA A 26 -1.15 -0.80 2.57
C ALA A 26 -1.95 -2.05 2.96
N GLY A 27 -1.99 -2.38 4.25
CA GLY A 27 -2.77 -3.53 4.69
C GLY A 27 -4.28 -3.32 4.53
N PHE A 28 -4.77 -2.09 4.60
CA PHE A 28 -6.18 -1.80 4.33
C PHE A 28 -6.51 -2.09 2.87
N THR A 29 -5.75 -1.54 1.92
CA THR A 29 -5.88 -1.81 0.48
C THR A 29 -5.72 -3.31 0.16
N LEU A 30 -4.76 -4.01 0.78
CA LEU A 30 -4.58 -5.44 0.56
C LEU A 30 -5.84 -6.22 0.96
N LEU A 31 -6.40 -5.93 2.14
CA LEU A 31 -7.57 -6.63 2.65
C LEU A 31 -8.84 -6.29 1.88
N THR A 32 -9.09 -5.03 1.54
CA THR A 32 -10.27 -4.62 0.76
C THR A 32 -10.23 -5.21 -0.64
N THR A 33 -9.07 -5.20 -1.30
CA THR A 33 -8.87 -5.84 -2.59
C THR A 33 -9.04 -7.36 -2.52
N GLN A 34 -8.48 -8.02 -1.49
CA GLN A 34 -8.64 -9.46 -1.34
C GLN A 34 -10.12 -9.84 -1.20
N MET A 35 -10.86 -9.09 -0.38
CA MET A 35 -12.30 -9.30 -0.24
C MET A 35 -13.06 -9.03 -1.54
N LEU A 36 -12.65 -8.04 -2.33
CA LEU A 36 -13.23 -7.79 -3.66
C LEU A 36 -13.14 -9.04 -4.55
N PHE A 37 -11.97 -9.70 -4.57
CA PHE A 37 -11.78 -10.90 -5.38
C PHE A 37 -12.54 -12.12 -4.83
N ILE A 38 -12.59 -12.29 -3.51
CA ILE A 38 -13.16 -13.51 -2.90
C ILE A 38 -14.68 -13.42 -2.79
N TYR A 39 -15.20 -12.26 -2.38
CA TYR A 39 -16.61 -12.07 -2.00
C TYR A 39 -17.30 -10.89 -2.70
N GLY A 40 -16.57 -10.12 -3.53
CA GLY A 40 -17.07 -8.86 -4.08
C GLY A 40 -16.98 -7.72 -3.07
N PHE A 41 -17.79 -6.67 -3.26
CA PHE A 41 -17.75 -5.50 -2.38
C PHE A 41 -18.30 -5.84 -0.99
N VAL A 42 -17.44 -5.70 0.03
CA VAL A 42 -17.80 -5.95 1.43
C VAL A 42 -17.64 -4.69 2.28
N PRO A 43 -18.48 -4.48 3.30
CA PRO A 43 -18.34 -3.38 4.23
C PRO A 43 -17.13 -3.56 5.17
N ILE A 44 -16.61 -2.45 5.69
CA ILE A 44 -15.45 -2.37 6.59
C ILE A 44 -15.63 -3.18 7.87
N SER A 45 -16.88 -3.37 8.32
CA SER A 45 -17.19 -4.20 9.49
C SER A 45 -16.81 -5.67 9.32
N ARG A 46 -16.52 -6.12 8.09
CA ARG A 46 -16.03 -7.47 7.77
C ARG A 46 -14.52 -7.53 7.51
N LEU A 47 -13.82 -6.39 7.57
CA LEU A 47 -12.37 -6.33 7.42
C LEU A 47 -11.71 -6.58 8.77
N HIS A 48 -11.03 -7.71 8.88
CA HIS A 48 -10.25 -8.06 10.08
C HIS A 48 -8.79 -7.72 9.84
N TYR A 49 -8.35 -6.59 10.39
CA TYR A 49 -6.96 -6.19 10.32
C TYR A 49 -6.10 -7.06 11.24
N GLY A 50 -5.04 -7.64 10.71
CA GLY A 50 -4.10 -8.45 11.48
C GLY A 50 -2.69 -8.37 10.91
N TRP A 51 -1.69 -8.53 11.77
CA TRP A 51 -0.28 -8.55 11.36
C TRP A 51 0.06 -9.67 10.36
N GLY A 52 -0.81 -10.69 10.24
CA GLY A 52 -0.69 -11.75 9.24
C GLY A 52 -0.63 -11.26 7.80
N VAL A 53 -1.16 -10.07 7.49
CA VAL A 53 -1.09 -9.46 6.15
C VAL A 53 0.36 -9.29 5.67
N VAL A 54 1.28 -8.97 6.58
CA VAL A 54 2.71 -8.80 6.25
C VAL A 54 3.36 -10.12 5.83
N GLY A 55 2.85 -11.26 6.31
CA GLY A 55 3.35 -12.60 6.01
C GLY A 55 2.63 -13.30 4.87
N GLN A 56 1.60 -12.71 4.26
CA GLN A 56 0.75 -13.38 3.27
C GLN A 56 1.52 -13.89 2.04
N LEU A 57 2.49 -13.12 1.54
CA LEU A 57 3.34 -13.57 0.42
C LEU A 57 4.23 -14.76 0.83
N TYR A 58 4.77 -14.75 2.04
CA TYR A 58 5.55 -15.87 2.55
C TYR A 58 4.68 -17.13 2.70
N GLY A 59 3.47 -16.99 3.27
CA GLY A 59 2.52 -18.09 3.35
C GLY A 59 2.09 -18.61 1.97
N ALA A 60 1.92 -17.72 0.99
CA ALA A 60 1.62 -18.09 -0.40
C ALA A 60 2.73 -18.97 -1.01
N VAL A 61 4.01 -18.61 -0.81
CA VAL A 61 5.15 -19.40 -1.28
C VAL A 61 5.19 -20.78 -0.62
N ASN A 62 4.77 -20.90 0.65
CA ASN A 62 4.73 -22.16 1.39
C ASN A 62 3.43 -22.97 1.16
N GLY A 63 2.55 -22.53 0.26
CA GLY A 63 1.33 -23.25 -0.09
C GLY A 63 0.20 -23.15 0.96
N GLU A 64 0.24 -22.13 1.84
CA GLU A 64 -0.83 -21.89 2.83
C GLU A 64 -2.14 -21.42 2.19
N TYR A 65 -2.09 -20.91 0.96
CA TYR A 65 -3.24 -20.42 0.20
C TYR A 65 -3.46 -21.24 -1.07
N ALA A 66 -4.73 -21.54 -1.39
CA ALA A 66 -5.11 -22.26 -2.60
C ALA A 66 -6.34 -21.63 -3.28
N GLY A 67 -6.50 -21.89 -4.57
CA GLY A 67 -7.65 -21.44 -5.36
C GLY A 67 -7.81 -19.91 -5.37
N ILE A 68 -9.05 -19.44 -5.17
CA ILE A 68 -9.40 -18.01 -5.21
C ILE A 68 -8.67 -17.18 -4.17
N ASN A 69 -8.33 -17.75 -3.01
CA ASN A 69 -7.60 -17.05 -1.95
C ASN A 69 -6.15 -16.75 -2.38
N MET A 70 -5.50 -17.69 -3.06
CA MET A 70 -4.15 -17.48 -3.60
C MET A 70 -4.14 -16.37 -4.64
N VAL A 71 -5.11 -16.40 -5.56
CA VAL A 71 -5.29 -15.35 -6.59
C VAL A 71 -5.50 -13.99 -5.93
N ALA A 72 -6.41 -13.90 -4.95
CA ALA A 72 -6.70 -12.67 -4.23
C ALA A 72 -5.45 -12.08 -3.55
N VAL A 73 -4.65 -12.91 -2.88
CA VAL A 73 -3.39 -12.49 -2.26
C VAL A 73 -2.43 -11.96 -3.32
N VAL A 74 -2.12 -12.74 -4.36
CA VAL A 74 -1.14 -12.33 -5.39
C VAL A 74 -1.56 -11.04 -6.10
N PHE A 75 -2.81 -10.94 -6.54
CA PHE A 75 -3.31 -9.74 -7.24
C PHE A 75 -3.34 -8.52 -6.32
N SER A 76 -3.66 -8.68 -5.03
CA SER A 76 -3.61 -7.55 -4.08
C SER A 76 -2.21 -7.00 -3.88
N PHE A 77 -1.18 -7.85 -3.86
CA PHE A 77 0.21 -7.40 -3.77
C PHE A 77 0.72 -6.78 -5.08
N ILE A 78 0.27 -7.27 -6.25
CA ILE A 78 0.52 -6.61 -7.53
C ILE A 78 -0.08 -5.20 -7.54
N LEU A 79 -1.32 -5.05 -7.06
CA LEU A 79 -1.98 -3.75 -6.89
C LEU A 79 -1.20 -2.81 -5.98
N LEU A 80 -0.76 -3.30 -4.82
CA LEU A 80 0.06 -2.52 -3.90
C LEU A 80 1.38 -2.07 -4.56
N ALA A 81 2.02 -2.95 -5.34
CA ALA A 81 3.20 -2.60 -6.11
C ALA A 81 2.88 -1.52 -7.16
N CYS A 82 1.72 -1.58 -7.84
CA CYS A 82 1.28 -0.54 -8.77
C CYS A 82 1.16 0.83 -8.07
N TYR A 83 0.60 0.90 -6.86
CA TYR A 83 0.56 2.15 -6.09
C TYR A 83 1.95 2.72 -5.80
N MET A 84 2.86 1.88 -5.31
CA MET A 84 4.22 2.30 -4.98
C MET A 84 5.02 2.70 -6.22
N MET A 85 4.72 2.08 -7.36
CA MET A 85 5.39 2.33 -8.64
C MET A 85 4.74 3.42 -9.49
N ALA A 86 3.50 3.84 -9.21
CA ALA A 86 2.77 4.84 -10.02
C ALA A 86 3.58 6.13 -10.26
N ASN A 87 4.35 6.56 -9.26
CA ASN A 87 5.25 7.72 -9.36
C ASN A 87 6.63 7.41 -9.97
N ALA A 88 7.02 6.14 -10.04
CA ALA A 88 8.31 5.68 -10.55
C ALA A 88 8.25 5.21 -12.01
N ILE A 89 7.12 4.73 -12.51
CA ILE A 89 6.96 4.18 -13.88
C ILE A 89 7.41 5.20 -14.93
N ARG A 90 7.08 6.49 -14.76
CA ARG A 90 7.55 7.60 -15.61
C ARG A 90 9.07 7.73 -15.73
N LYS A 91 9.85 7.20 -14.78
CA LYS A 91 11.32 7.28 -14.76
C LYS A 91 12.01 5.99 -15.20
N TRP A 92 11.36 4.84 -15.06
CA TRP A 92 12.01 3.53 -15.24
C TRP A 92 11.81 2.94 -16.64
N VAL A 93 10.74 3.30 -17.36
CA VAL A 93 10.42 2.67 -18.64
C VAL A 93 10.61 3.69 -19.77
N LYS A 94 11.67 3.52 -20.56
CA LYS A 94 11.92 4.36 -21.75
C LYS A 94 10.80 4.15 -22.78
N ALA A 95 10.34 5.27 -23.34
CA ALA A 95 9.20 5.41 -24.24
C ALA A 95 9.02 4.27 -25.27
N GLY A 96 7.87 3.59 -25.23
CA GLY A 96 7.40 2.60 -26.19
C GLY A 96 5.92 2.26 -25.93
N ILE A 97 5.20 1.68 -26.90
CA ILE A 97 3.73 1.42 -26.79
C ILE A 97 3.36 0.53 -25.57
N ALA A 98 4.27 -0.35 -25.15
CA ALA A 98 4.10 -1.15 -23.93
C ALA A 98 4.08 -0.31 -22.62
N HIS A 99 4.65 0.90 -22.63
CA HIS A 99 4.63 1.86 -21.52
C HIS A 99 3.22 2.37 -21.27
N GLU A 100 2.54 2.85 -22.32
CA GLU A 100 1.20 3.43 -22.22
C GLU A 100 0.17 2.39 -21.78
N GLY A 101 0.30 1.15 -22.29
CA GLY A 101 -0.54 0.03 -21.87
C GLY A 101 -0.35 -0.36 -20.39
N LEU A 102 0.90 -0.43 -19.92
CA LEU A 102 1.20 -0.75 -18.51
C LEU A 102 0.74 0.38 -17.57
N GLU A 103 1.00 1.63 -17.94
CA GLU A 103 0.56 2.81 -17.18
C GLU A 103 -0.97 2.84 -17.08
N PHE A 104 -1.68 2.66 -18.20
CA PHE A 104 -3.14 2.59 -18.20
C PHE A 104 -3.66 1.44 -17.33
N PHE A 105 -3.06 0.25 -17.44
CA PHE A 105 -3.43 -0.90 -16.61
C PHE A 105 -3.23 -0.62 -15.11
N CYS A 106 -2.07 -0.06 -14.71
CA CYS A 106 -1.82 0.32 -13.32
C CYS A 106 -2.83 1.34 -12.80
N HIS A 107 -3.18 2.36 -13.59
CA HIS A 107 -4.19 3.35 -13.19
C HIS A 107 -5.59 2.73 -13.09
N LEU A 108 -5.97 1.87 -14.04
CA LEU A 108 -7.24 1.15 -13.99
C LEU A 108 -7.34 0.27 -12.74
N MET A 109 -6.27 -0.44 -12.42
CA MET A 109 -6.14 -1.26 -11.22
C MET A 109 -6.29 -0.41 -9.94
N ILE A 110 -5.60 0.74 -9.86
CA ILE A 110 -5.72 1.69 -8.75
C ILE A 110 -7.16 2.21 -8.61
N VAL A 111 -7.84 2.50 -9.72
CA VAL A 111 -9.24 2.94 -9.70
C VAL A 111 -10.16 1.84 -9.15
N LEU A 112 -9.96 0.59 -9.56
CA LEU A 112 -10.74 -0.55 -9.04
C LEU A 112 -10.55 -0.73 -7.53
N ASP A 113 -9.31 -0.63 -7.03
CA ASP A 113 -9.04 -0.65 -5.58
C ASP A 113 -9.65 0.57 -4.88
N GLY A 114 -9.59 1.75 -5.49
CA GLY A 114 -10.24 2.96 -4.98
C GLY A 114 -11.76 2.78 -4.79
N ILE A 115 -12.43 2.11 -5.74
CA ILE A 115 -13.85 1.76 -5.63
C ILE A 115 -14.07 0.73 -4.53
N ALA A 116 -13.18 -0.26 -4.37
CA ALA A 116 -13.26 -1.23 -3.28
C ALA A 116 -13.14 -0.55 -1.91
N ASN A 117 -12.17 0.35 -1.75
CA ASN A 117 -11.97 1.15 -0.55
C ASN A 117 -13.20 2.02 -0.26
N TRP A 118 -13.68 2.77 -1.25
CA TRP A 118 -14.90 3.57 -1.13
C TRP A 118 -16.09 2.74 -0.65
N THR A 119 -16.35 1.61 -1.34
CA THR A 119 -17.51 0.77 -1.06
C THR A 119 -17.38 0.06 0.27
N SER A 120 -16.16 -0.26 0.72
CA SER A 120 -15.97 -0.79 2.06
C SER A 120 -16.36 0.20 3.16
N LEU A 121 -16.27 1.51 2.91
CA LEU A 121 -16.69 2.55 3.85
C LEU A 121 -18.19 2.85 3.82
N THR A 122 -19.00 1.97 3.20
CA THR A 122 -20.47 2.09 3.20
C THR A 122 -20.99 2.18 4.65
N GLY A 123 -21.64 3.30 4.97
CA GLY A 123 -22.09 3.65 6.34
C GLY A 123 -21.42 4.91 6.90
N VAL A 124 -20.31 5.34 6.31
CA VAL A 124 -19.68 6.64 6.57
C VAL A 124 -20.26 7.68 5.60
N ALA A 125 -20.30 8.97 5.96
CA ALA A 125 -20.78 10.01 5.03
C ALA A 125 -19.89 10.10 3.77
N TRP A 126 -20.48 10.31 2.59
CA TRP A 126 -19.81 10.20 1.29
C TRP A 126 -18.53 11.05 1.16
N TYR A 127 -18.50 12.24 1.77
CA TYR A 127 -17.34 13.14 1.71
C TYR A 127 -16.16 12.60 2.53
N TRP A 128 -16.42 11.90 3.63
CA TRP A 128 -15.38 11.19 4.39
C TRP A 128 -14.89 9.94 3.66
N GLN A 129 -15.76 9.22 2.94
CA GLN A 129 -15.36 8.11 2.08
C GLN A 129 -14.38 8.59 1.00
N ALA A 130 -14.72 9.70 0.33
CA ALA A 130 -13.88 10.34 -0.68
C ALA A 130 -12.51 10.72 -0.13
N LEU A 131 -12.51 11.43 1.00
CA LEU A 131 -11.28 11.89 1.63
C LEU A 131 -10.39 10.72 2.04
N PHE A 132 -10.97 9.67 2.63
CA PHE A 132 -10.22 8.51 3.09
C PHE A 132 -9.61 7.73 1.91
N THR A 133 -10.39 7.42 0.88
CA THR A 133 -9.89 6.76 -0.34
C THR A 133 -8.78 7.56 -1.01
N LEU A 134 -8.93 8.89 -1.11
CA LEU A 134 -7.88 9.76 -1.66
C LEU A 134 -6.63 9.78 -0.77
N SER A 135 -6.81 9.79 0.56
CA SER A 135 -5.69 9.80 1.50
C SER A 135 -4.85 8.53 1.43
N ILE A 136 -5.47 7.36 1.24
CA ILE A 136 -4.76 6.09 1.03
C ILE A 136 -3.89 6.18 -0.21
N TYR A 137 -4.45 6.65 -1.33
CA TYR A 137 -3.70 6.84 -2.57
C TYR A 137 -2.48 7.73 -2.36
N VAL A 138 -2.64 8.89 -1.70
CA VAL A 138 -1.55 9.82 -1.41
C VAL A 138 -0.48 9.17 -0.52
N VAL A 139 -0.90 8.49 0.55
CA VAL A 139 0.04 7.82 1.47
C VAL A 139 0.85 6.76 0.72
N LEU A 140 0.19 5.86 -0.02
CA LEU A 140 0.87 4.78 -0.74
C LEU A 140 1.81 5.30 -1.84
N ALA A 141 1.39 6.33 -2.57
CA ALA A 141 2.15 6.87 -3.70
C ALA A 141 3.38 7.70 -3.25
N TYR A 142 3.30 8.40 -2.11
CA TYR A 142 4.32 9.38 -1.71
C TYR A 142 5.11 9.00 -0.46
N PHE A 143 4.51 8.34 0.52
CA PHE A 143 5.18 8.14 1.82
C PHE A 143 6.31 7.13 1.73
N GLY A 144 6.23 6.11 0.86
CA GLY A 144 7.29 5.09 0.72
C GLY A 144 8.68 5.68 0.45
N LYS A 145 8.77 6.67 -0.45
CA LYS A 145 10.04 7.33 -0.76
C LYS A 145 10.54 8.18 0.41
N ILE A 146 9.64 8.86 1.11
CA ILE A 146 9.98 9.71 2.25
C ILE A 146 10.48 8.84 3.41
N VAL A 147 9.79 7.76 3.72
CA VAL A 147 10.18 6.78 4.75
C VAL A 147 11.58 6.23 4.48
N ALA A 148 11.84 5.77 3.25
CA ALA A 148 13.16 5.28 2.86
C ALA A 148 14.26 6.35 3.04
N GLY A 149 14.01 7.58 2.60
CA GLY A 149 14.97 8.68 2.75
C GLY A 149 15.26 9.05 4.21
N GLN A 150 14.22 9.11 5.04
CA GLN A 150 14.35 9.40 6.48
C GLN A 150 15.10 8.27 7.22
N LEU A 151 14.87 7.01 6.85
CA LEU A 151 15.64 5.87 7.36
C LEU A 151 17.11 5.98 6.98
N THR A 152 17.42 6.28 5.72
CA THR A 152 18.82 6.44 5.27
C THR A 152 19.53 7.57 6.03
N LEU A 153 18.87 8.73 6.20
CA LEU A 153 19.42 9.85 6.96
C LEU A 153 19.65 9.48 8.43
N ALA A 154 18.69 8.82 9.07
CA ALA A 154 18.84 8.35 10.45
C ALA A 154 20.07 7.43 10.59
N VAL A 155 20.21 6.45 9.68
CA VAL A 155 21.36 5.53 9.68
C VAL A 155 22.68 6.26 9.50
N MET A 156 22.77 7.22 8.56
CA MET A 156 23.98 8.01 8.35
C MET A 156 24.37 8.85 9.58
N GLU A 157 23.39 9.40 10.29
CA GLU A 157 23.61 10.20 11.51
C GLU A 157 24.01 9.37 12.74
N PHE A 158 23.73 8.07 12.74
CA PHE A 158 24.17 7.13 13.77
C PHE A 158 25.58 6.56 13.55
N ILE A 159 26.01 6.45 12.28
CA ILE A 159 27.33 5.91 11.88
C ILE A 159 28.45 6.89 12.17
#